data_AF-A0A1X1FB36-F1
#
_entry.id   AF-A0A1X1FB36-F1
#
_cell.length_a   1.000
_cell.length_b   1.000
_cell.length_c   1.000
_cell.angle_alpha   90.00
_cell.angle_beta   90.00
_cell.angle_gamma   90.00
#
_symmetry.space_group_name_H-M   'P 1'
#
loop_
_entity.id
_entity.type
_entity.pdbx_description
1 polymer ?
#
loop_
_entity_poly.entity_id
_entity_poly.type
_entity_poly.pdbx_seq_one_letter_code
_entity_poly.pdbx_strand_id
1 'polypeptide(L)'
;MHLHKIFYALNYRDYYNTTYGSALKTKTISKTVSLEEFKKHCDTDISPQYRNFIKHGGTIGFPEFAYDNGFGYAPHLNNPINIINKSYTQVKDGLALNLTAHKPSSLMNYKMKPGDILICYGSDSSGEYLGHAAIAYSSKKILHMPGGLGAKHNAKLWSKNKFFNKYATSKKKYVIVYRIKKHTVYARRAAHYAFNKMYHTVNPTYFTTMNLYHKNPSYCSKYVYLSFWWGDHHRGLKKHLIWIFPHTEKNIFKGSYKPKSIYKIE
;
A
#
# COMPACT_ATOMS: atom_id res chain seq x y z
N MET A 1 -15.47 9.45 28.90
CA MET A 1 -14.59 8.91 27.82
C MET A 1 -15.27 8.74 26.45
N HIS A 2 -16.61 8.79 26.35
CA HIS A 2 -17.34 8.65 25.07
C HIS A 2 -17.42 9.95 24.24
N LEU A 3 -17.55 11.11 24.88
CA LEU A 3 -17.66 12.42 24.21
C LEU A 3 -16.40 12.84 23.43
N HIS A 4 -15.22 12.52 23.96
CA HIS A 4 -13.94 12.85 23.30
C HIS A 4 -13.72 12.07 21.98
N LYS A 5 -14.28 10.85 21.87
CA LYS A 5 -14.22 10.01 20.67
C LYS A 5 -15.12 10.54 19.54
N ILE A 6 -16.25 11.17 19.89
CA ILE A 6 -17.22 11.73 18.95
C ILE A 6 -16.68 13.03 18.34
N PHE A 7 -15.99 13.86 19.14
CA PHE A 7 -15.44 15.14 18.68
C PHE A 7 -14.40 15.00 17.55
N TYR A 8 -13.50 14.01 17.65
CA TYR A 8 -12.49 13.76 16.62
C TYR A 8 -13.05 13.14 15.33
N ALA A 9 -14.18 12.44 15.41
CA ALA A 9 -14.80 11.78 14.25
C ALA A 9 -15.60 12.76 13.38
N LEU A 10 -16.09 13.88 13.94
CA LEU A 10 -17.00 14.79 13.26
C LEU A 10 -16.30 16.00 12.63
N ASN A 11 -15.19 16.49 13.20
CA ASN A 11 -14.49 17.72 12.73
C ASN A 11 -13.05 17.48 12.25
N TYR A 12 -12.70 16.27 11.78
CA TYR A 12 -11.32 15.98 11.34
C TYR A 12 -10.86 16.84 10.14
N ARG A 13 -11.78 17.41 9.37
CA ARG A 13 -11.48 18.27 8.22
C ARG A 13 -10.83 19.59 8.62
N ASP A 14 -11.07 20.08 9.83
CA ASP A 14 -10.45 21.30 10.36
C ASP A 14 -8.92 21.14 10.48
N TYR A 15 -8.45 19.91 10.56
CA TYR A 15 -7.04 19.57 10.66
C TYR A 15 -6.33 19.46 9.31
N TYR A 16 -7.00 19.63 8.16
CA TYR A 16 -6.35 19.50 6.85
C TYR A 16 -5.25 20.55 6.64
N ASN A 17 -5.45 21.78 7.11
CA ASN A 17 -4.48 22.86 6.96
C ASN A 17 -3.18 22.58 7.75
N THR A 18 -3.31 22.12 8.99
CA THR A 18 -2.15 21.76 9.84
C THR A 18 -1.45 20.49 9.33
N THR A 19 -2.24 19.54 8.80
CA THR A 19 -1.73 18.32 8.17
C THR A 19 -0.95 18.62 6.88
N TYR A 20 -1.41 19.55 6.05
CA TYR A 20 -0.72 20.01 4.84
C TYR A 20 0.65 20.61 5.15
N GLY A 21 0.73 21.50 6.16
CA GLY A 21 1.99 22.06 6.62
C GLY A 21 2.99 20.98 7.08
N SER A 22 2.49 19.95 7.75
CA SER A 22 3.29 18.79 8.19
C SER A 22 3.79 17.95 7.01
N ALA A 23 2.95 17.75 5.99
CA ALA A 23 3.31 17.01 4.78
C ALA A 23 4.42 17.71 3.97
N LEU A 24 4.39 19.04 3.89
CA LEU A 24 5.45 19.85 3.28
C LEU A 24 6.75 19.80 4.11
N LYS A 25 6.66 19.96 5.44
CA LYS A 25 7.83 19.95 6.34
C LYS A 25 8.57 18.62 6.31
N THR A 26 7.84 17.51 6.21
CA THR A 26 8.39 16.15 6.09
C THR A 26 8.88 15.81 4.69
N LYS A 27 8.70 16.71 3.71
CA LYS A 27 8.99 16.50 2.28
C LYS A 27 8.24 15.28 1.71
N THR A 28 7.09 14.94 2.29
CA THR A 28 6.22 13.89 1.75
C THR A 28 5.53 14.38 0.49
N ILE A 29 5.12 15.65 0.48
CA ILE A 29 4.63 16.37 -0.70
C ILE A 29 5.53 17.56 -1.02
N SER A 30 5.51 18.01 -2.27
CA SER A 30 6.29 19.16 -2.73
C SER A 30 5.45 20.42 -2.69
N LYS A 31 6.11 21.58 -2.74
CA LYS A 31 5.45 22.89 -2.77
C LYS A 31 4.54 23.11 -3.99
N THR A 32 4.60 22.23 -5.01
CA THR A 32 3.72 22.33 -6.19
C THR A 32 2.33 21.73 -5.95
N VAL A 33 2.16 20.88 -4.93
CA VAL A 33 0.84 20.35 -4.55
C VAL A 33 0.12 21.47 -3.80
N SER A 34 -1.00 21.96 -4.33
CA SER A 34 -1.75 23.04 -3.67
C SER A 34 -2.49 22.53 -2.42
N LEU A 35 -2.85 23.44 -1.51
CA LEU A 35 -3.66 23.09 -0.34
C LEU A 35 -5.02 22.48 -0.77
N GLU A 36 -5.66 23.02 -1.80
CA GLU A 36 -6.94 22.49 -2.29
C GLU A 36 -6.80 21.10 -2.92
N GLU A 37 -5.72 20.85 -3.66
CA GLU A 37 -5.40 19.51 -4.14
C GLU A 37 -5.16 18.54 -2.99
N PHE A 38 -4.43 18.96 -1.96
CA PHE A 38 -4.18 18.16 -0.78
C PHE A 38 -5.45 17.87 0.03
N LYS A 39 -6.35 18.84 0.21
CA LYS A 39 -7.64 18.64 0.87
C LYS A 39 -8.50 17.64 0.11
N LYS A 40 -8.57 17.79 -1.21
CA LYS A 40 -9.28 16.85 -2.09
C LYS A 40 -8.71 15.44 -1.95
N HIS A 41 -7.37 15.31 -1.94
CA HIS A 41 -6.69 14.05 -1.66
C HIS A 41 -7.02 13.51 -0.27
N CYS A 42 -7.04 14.34 0.76
CA CYS A 42 -7.45 13.91 2.11
C CYS A 42 -8.88 13.36 2.11
N ASP A 43 -9.83 14.07 1.47
CA ASP A 43 -11.23 13.64 1.41
C ASP A 43 -11.42 12.32 0.65
N THR A 44 -10.71 12.14 -0.47
CA THR A 44 -10.83 10.91 -1.29
C THR A 44 -10.07 9.75 -0.68
N ASP A 45 -8.88 10.00 -0.17
CA ASP A 45 -7.89 8.96 0.06
C ASP A 45 -7.70 8.72 1.57
N ILE A 46 -7.50 9.73 2.41
CA ILE A 46 -7.11 9.55 3.83
C ILE A 46 -8.33 9.40 4.76
N SER A 47 -9.30 10.30 4.61
CA SER A 47 -10.42 10.50 5.52
C SER A 47 -11.37 9.31 5.65
N PRO A 48 -11.69 8.54 4.58
CA PRO A 48 -12.45 7.30 4.71
C PRO A 48 -11.80 6.31 5.68
N GLN A 49 -10.47 6.19 5.70
CA GLN A 49 -9.81 5.31 6.67
C GLN A 49 -9.73 5.88 8.04
N TYR A 50 -9.52 7.18 8.18
CA TYR A 50 -9.50 7.75 9.50
C TYR A 50 -10.84 7.47 10.21
N ARG A 51 -11.97 7.66 9.49
CA ARG A 51 -13.30 7.29 9.99
C ARG A 51 -13.38 5.80 10.37
N ASN A 52 -12.83 4.92 9.53
CA ASN A 52 -12.85 3.48 9.77
C ASN A 52 -11.93 3.06 10.95
N PHE A 53 -10.76 3.67 11.06
CA PHE A 53 -9.82 3.48 12.16
C PHE A 53 -10.47 3.87 13.50
N ILE A 54 -11.11 5.03 13.56
CA ILE A 54 -11.87 5.46 14.74
C ILE A 54 -13.04 4.50 15.04
N LYS A 55 -13.80 4.09 14.01
CA LYS A 55 -14.90 3.10 14.15
C LYS A 55 -14.44 1.79 14.78
N HIS A 56 -13.20 1.39 14.53
CA HIS A 56 -12.62 0.14 15.06
C HIS A 56 -11.73 0.33 16.29
N GLY A 57 -11.87 1.44 17.02
CA GLY A 57 -11.21 1.64 18.31
C GLY A 57 -9.87 2.37 18.25
N GLY A 58 -9.53 2.95 17.10
CA GLY A 58 -8.40 3.85 16.95
C GLY A 58 -8.51 5.07 17.87
N THR A 59 -7.37 5.51 18.41
CA THR A 59 -7.31 6.53 19.47
C THR A 59 -6.53 7.80 19.09
N ILE A 60 -5.79 7.79 17.99
CA ILE A 60 -5.00 8.94 17.54
C ILE A 60 -5.83 9.89 16.66
N GLY A 61 -5.49 11.18 16.66
CA GLY A 61 -6.16 12.21 15.87
C GLY A 61 -5.77 12.21 14.38
N PHE A 62 -6.53 12.90 13.53
CA PHE A 62 -6.32 12.90 12.07
C PHE A 62 -4.91 13.32 11.63
N PRO A 63 -4.26 14.37 12.17
CA PRO A 63 -2.89 14.73 11.78
C PRO A 63 -1.87 13.63 12.05
N GLU A 64 -1.95 13.01 13.23
CA GLU A 64 -1.04 11.93 13.63
C GLU A 64 -1.31 10.70 12.77
N PHE A 65 -2.58 10.36 12.58
CA PHE A 65 -2.99 9.31 11.66
C PHE A 65 -2.43 9.55 10.25
N ALA A 66 -2.63 10.75 9.68
CA ALA A 66 -2.15 11.10 8.35
C ALA A 66 -0.62 11.05 8.28
N TYR A 67 0.10 11.58 9.27
CA TYR A 67 1.56 11.53 9.36
C TYR A 67 2.07 10.09 9.37
N ASP A 68 1.52 9.25 10.24
CA ASP A 68 1.88 7.84 10.33
C ASP A 68 1.65 7.14 9.00
N ASN A 69 0.60 7.55 8.27
CA ASN A 69 0.18 7.12 6.94
C ASN A 69 0.96 7.72 5.77
N GLY A 70 2.00 8.52 6.01
CA GLY A 70 2.71 9.20 4.93
C GLY A 70 1.81 10.13 4.13
N PHE A 71 0.78 10.67 4.76
CA PHE A 71 -0.22 11.57 4.21
C PHE A 71 -0.96 11.01 2.98
N GLY A 72 -1.00 9.68 2.81
CA GLY A 72 -1.55 9.07 1.60
C GLY A 72 -0.68 9.26 0.35
N TYR A 73 0.53 9.79 0.49
CA TYR A 73 1.50 9.99 -0.60
C TYR A 73 2.71 9.07 -0.44
N ALA A 74 3.34 8.75 -1.57
CA ALA A 74 4.70 8.24 -1.53
C ALA A 74 5.66 9.39 -1.16
N PRO A 75 6.67 9.16 -0.29
CA PRO A 75 7.67 10.19 0.00
C PRO A 75 8.37 10.62 -1.30
N HIS A 76 8.64 11.92 -1.46
CA HIS A 76 9.43 12.42 -2.59
C HIS A 76 10.79 11.71 -2.62
N LEU A 77 11.02 10.95 -3.69
CA LEU A 77 12.26 10.24 -3.93
C LEU A 77 13.30 11.27 -4.40
N ASN A 78 14.28 11.61 -3.57
CA ASN A 78 15.39 12.50 -3.96
C ASN A 78 16.28 11.92 -5.07
N ASN A 79 16.13 10.63 -5.39
CA ASN A 79 16.74 10.01 -6.56
C ASN A 79 15.65 9.30 -7.37
N PRO A 80 15.31 9.74 -8.59
CA PRO A 80 14.36 9.03 -9.42
C PRO A 80 14.95 7.65 -9.75
N ILE A 81 14.21 6.60 -9.43
CA ILE A 81 14.33 5.36 -10.18
C ILE A 81 13.77 5.65 -11.57
N ASN A 82 14.53 5.35 -12.63
CA ASN A 82 14.18 5.43 -14.05
C ASN A 82 12.68 5.60 -14.31
N ILE A 83 12.24 6.86 -14.38
CA ILE A 83 10.91 7.26 -14.81
C ILE A 83 10.98 7.30 -16.34
N ILE A 84 10.35 6.33 -17.02
CA ILE A 84 10.14 6.46 -18.47
C ILE A 84 8.72 6.97 -18.66
N ASN A 85 8.60 8.28 -18.87
CA ASN A 85 7.37 8.94 -19.28
C ASN A 85 6.93 8.41 -20.66
N LYS A 86 5.64 8.12 -20.85
CA LYS A 86 5.03 8.20 -22.18
C LYS A 86 3.84 9.16 -22.14
N SER A 87 3.90 10.15 -23.01
CA SER A 87 2.90 11.18 -23.27
C SER A 87 1.65 10.54 -23.87
N TYR A 88 0.47 10.99 -23.44
CA TYR A 88 -0.79 10.65 -24.08
C TYR A 88 -1.17 11.76 -25.06
N THR A 89 -1.23 11.46 -26.35
CA THR A 89 -2.04 12.22 -27.31
C THR A 89 -3.38 11.50 -27.45
N GLN A 90 -4.47 12.22 -27.23
CA GLN A 90 -5.82 11.75 -27.54
C GLN A 90 -5.97 11.70 -29.07
N VAL A 91 -6.47 10.58 -29.59
CA VAL A 91 -7.02 10.52 -30.95
C VAL A 91 -8.46 10.02 -30.84
N LYS A 92 -9.37 10.79 -31.45
CA LYS A 92 -10.80 10.52 -31.55
C LYS A 92 -11.09 9.35 -32.50
N ASP A 93 -12.16 8.64 -32.16
CA ASP A 93 -13.07 7.83 -32.98
C ASP A 93 -12.52 6.80 -33.97
N GLY A 94 -13.03 5.57 -33.85
CA GLY A 94 -13.04 4.59 -34.94
C GLY A 94 -12.61 3.18 -34.55
N LEU A 95 -13.56 2.24 -34.68
CA LEU A 95 -13.42 0.79 -34.52
C LEU A 95 -12.18 0.17 -35.21
N ALA A 96 -11.32 -0.49 -34.41
CA ALA A 96 -10.60 -1.72 -34.78
C ALA A 96 -9.97 -2.34 -33.52
N LEU A 97 -10.57 -3.40 -32.97
CA LEU A 97 -10.03 -4.17 -31.84
C LEU A 97 -8.91 -5.11 -32.31
N ASN A 98 -7.72 -4.55 -32.54
CA ASN A 98 -6.45 -5.28 -32.52
C ASN A 98 -5.75 -4.95 -31.18
N LEU A 99 -6.06 -5.70 -30.13
CA LEU A 99 -5.46 -5.54 -28.80
C LEU A 99 -4.00 -6.05 -28.77
N THR A 100 -3.09 -5.33 -29.40
CA THR A 100 -1.68 -5.37 -29.01
C THR A 100 -1.54 -4.53 -27.74
N ALA A 101 -1.73 -5.16 -26.58
CA ALA A 101 -1.52 -4.52 -25.29
C ALA A 101 -0.06 -4.04 -25.19
N HIS A 102 0.16 -2.75 -25.47
CA HIS A 102 1.44 -2.08 -25.33
C HIS A 102 1.82 -2.08 -23.84
N LYS A 103 2.67 -3.02 -23.43
CA LYS A 103 3.20 -3.09 -22.06
C LYS A 103 4.05 -1.85 -21.81
N PRO A 104 3.81 -1.07 -20.74
CA PRO A 104 4.70 0.03 -20.40
C PRO A 104 6.13 -0.51 -20.17
N SER A 105 7.12 0.19 -20.71
CA SER A 105 8.55 -0.22 -20.69
C SER A 105 9.11 -0.43 -19.28
N SER A 106 8.55 0.28 -18.28
CA SER A 106 8.86 0.12 -16.86
C SER A 106 8.58 -1.29 -16.33
N LEU A 107 7.50 -1.95 -16.79
CA LEU A 107 7.14 -3.31 -16.39
C LEU A 107 8.09 -4.36 -16.97
N MET A 108 8.59 -4.12 -18.18
CA MET A 108 9.54 -5.00 -18.88
C MET A 108 10.91 -5.00 -18.20
N ASN A 109 11.35 -3.86 -17.70
CA ASN A 109 12.65 -3.71 -17.04
C ASN A 109 12.66 -4.15 -15.57
N TYR A 110 11.51 -4.13 -14.91
CA TYR A 110 11.41 -4.57 -13.51
C TYR A 110 11.58 -6.09 -13.37
N LYS A 111 12.73 -6.52 -12.85
CA LYS A 111 13.01 -7.91 -12.46
C LYS A 111 12.49 -8.20 -11.04
N MET A 112 11.22 -8.63 -10.96
CA MET A 112 10.53 -9.01 -9.72
C MET A 112 11.20 -10.21 -9.05
N LYS A 113 11.35 -10.15 -7.72
CA LYS A 113 11.93 -11.21 -6.89
C LYS A 113 10.97 -11.57 -5.74
N PRO A 114 11.00 -12.83 -5.27
CA PRO A 114 10.27 -13.22 -4.06
C PRO A 114 10.58 -12.28 -2.89
N GLY A 115 9.54 -11.79 -2.23
CA GLY A 115 9.64 -10.91 -1.07
C GLY A 115 9.77 -9.42 -1.41
N ASP A 116 9.68 -9.04 -2.68
CA ASP A 116 9.41 -7.64 -3.02
C ASP A 116 8.06 -7.23 -2.44
N ILE A 117 8.04 -6.08 -1.79
CA ILE A 117 6.85 -5.46 -1.21
C ILE A 117 6.33 -4.46 -2.23
N LEU A 118 5.07 -4.63 -2.64
CA LEU A 118 4.42 -3.76 -3.61
C LEU A 118 3.41 -2.90 -2.87
N ILE A 119 3.58 -1.59 -2.92
CA ILE A 119 2.65 -0.63 -2.33
C ILE A 119 1.99 0.14 -3.48
N CYS A 120 0.69 -0.02 -3.63
CA CYS A 120 -0.13 0.68 -4.60
C CYS A 120 -0.62 2.01 -4.04
N TYR A 121 -0.58 3.05 -4.86
CA TYR A 121 -1.02 4.41 -4.57
C TYR A 121 -2.15 4.81 -5.52
N GLY A 122 -3.04 5.69 -5.05
CA GLY A 122 -4.26 6.13 -5.77
C GLY A 122 -5.19 4.99 -6.19
N SER A 123 -5.05 3.83 -5.57
CA SER A 123 -5.88 2.66 -5.81
C SER A 123 -6.36 2.11 -4.48
N ASP A 124 -7.66 2.01 -4.33
CA ASP A 124 -8.34 1.37 -3.22
C ASP A 124 -8.59 -0.10 -3.59
N SER A 125 -8.23 -1.02 -2.70
CA SER A 125 -8.62 -2.42 -2.87
C SER A 125 -10.14 -2.61 -2.69
N SER A 126 -10.86 -1.64 -2.12
CA SER A 126 -12.29 -1.78 -1.81
C SER A 126 -13.12 -0.49 -1.79
N GLY A 127 -12.67 0.64 -2.34
CA GLY A 127 -13.37 1.92 -2.12
C GLY A 127 -13.06 2.60 -0.78
N GLU A 128 -12.32 1.94 0.13
CA GLU A 128 -12.31 2.29 1.56
C GLU A 128 -10.91 2.51 2.18
N TYR A 129 -9.79 2.15 1.51
CA TYR A 129 -8.44 2.17 2.10
C TYR A 129 -7.37 2.85 1.23
N LEU A 130 -6.33 3.43 1.87
CA LEU A 130 -5.24 4.20 1.30
C LEU A 130 -4.29 3.17 0.74
N GLY A 131 -4.43 2.96 -0.57
CA GLY A 131 -3.55 2.06 -1.25
C GLY A 131 -3.82 0.61 -0.95
N HIS A 132 -2.91 -0.20 -1.46
CA HIS A 132 -2.98 -1.64 -1.39
C HIS A 132 -1.57 -2.18 -1.22
N ALA A 133 -1.42 -3.22 -0.41
CA ALA A 133 -0.13 -3.86 -0.21
C ALA A 133 -0.17 -5.30 -0.71
N ALA A 134 0.92 -5.71 -1.35
CA ALA A 134 1.10 -7.05 -1.86
C ALA A 134 2.55 -7.50 -1.70
N ILE A 135 2.76 -8.80 -1.79
CA ILE A 135 4.09 -9.42 -1.75
C ILE A 135 4.30 -10.24 -3.03
N ALA A 136 5.45 -10.05 -3.67
CA ALA A 136 5.85 -10.90 -4.80
C ALA A 136 6.18 -12.30 -4.29
N TYR A 137 5.54 -13.32 -4.86
CA TYR A 137 5.87 -14.71 -4.58
C TYR A 137 7.01 -15.20 -5.47
N SER A 138 6.97 -14.84 -6.76
CA SER A 138 7.97 -15.24 -7.76
C SER A 138 8.21 -14.12 -8.76
N SER A 139 9.01 -14.36 -9.80
CA SER A 139 9.19 -13.40 -10.90
C SER A 139 7.91 -13.14 -11.71
N LYS A 140 6.89 -13.99 -11.57
CA LYS A 140 5.65 -13.94 -12.37
C LYS A 140 4.37 -13.86 -11.55
N LYS A 141 4.43 -14.05 -10.24
CA LYS A 141 3.24 -14.17 -9.39
C LYS A 141 3.33 -13.27 -8.15
N ILE A 142 2.21 -12.63 -7.82
CA ILE A 142 2.03 -11.72 -6.70
C ILE A 142 0.90 -12.24 -5.82
N LEU A 143 1.14 -12.27 -4.51
CA LEU A 143 0.14 -12.58 -3.49
C LEU A 143 -0.40 -11.29 -2.89
N HIS A 144 -1.72 -11.20 -2.79
CA HIS A 144 -2.38 -10.07 -2.16
C HIS A 144 -3.78 -10.45 -1.67
N MET A 145 -4.36 -9.59 -0.84
CA MET A 145 -5.77 -9.65 -0.46
C MET A 145 -6.50 -8.47 -1.11
N PRO A 146 -7.29 -8.68 -2.19
CA PRO A 146 -7.83 -7.62 -3.02
C PRO A 146 -8.92 -6.77 -2.38
N GLY A 147 -9.30 -6.94 -1.11
CA GLY A 147 -10.37 -6.16 -0.49
C GLY A 147 -11.70 -6.91 -0.40
N GLY A 148 -12.76 -6.18 -0.03
CA GLY A 148 -14.13 -6.70 0.13
C GLY A 148 -14.39 -7.22 1.53
N LEU A 149 -14.92 -6.35 2.40
CA LEU A 149 -15.19 -6.67 3.80
C LEU A 149 -16.06 -7.94 3.94
N GLY A 150 -15.62 -8.89 4.76
CA GLY A 150 -16.33 -10.16 4.99
C GLY A 150 -16.11 -11.22 3.90
N ALA A 151 -15.40 -10.91 2.81
CA ALA A 151 -15.12 -11.89 1.76
C ALA A 151 -14.22 -13.01 2.31
N LYS A 152 -14.73 -14.25 2.29
CA LYS A 152 -13.99 -15.46 2.70
C LYS A 152 -12.95 -15.84 1.64
N HIS A 153 -11.89 -16.53 2.06
CA HIS A 153 -10.83 -17.03 1.16
C HIS A 153 -10.29 -15.96 0.19
N ASN A 154 -9.97 -14.81 0.78
CA ASN A 154 -9.73 -13.60 0.01
C ASN A 154 -8.31 -13.53 -0.57
N ALA A 155 -7.33 -14.24 -0.01
CA ALA A 155 -5.97 -14.21 -0.56
C ALA A 155 -5.97 -14.74 -2.01
N LYS A 156 -5.40 -13.96 -2.93
CA LYS A 156 -5.31 -14.28 -4.36
C LYS A 156 -3.86 -14.30 -4.83
N LEU A 157 -3.58 -15.23 -5.74
CA LEU A 157 -2.31 -15.33 -6.47
C LEU A 157 -2.52 -14.82 -7.90
N TRP A 158 -2.16 -13.57 -8.18
CA TRP A 158 -2.29 -12.98 -9.51
C TRP A 158 -0.99 -13.07 -10.30
N SER A 159 -1.11 -13.06 -11.63
CA SER A 159 0.04 -12.86 -12.50
C SER A 159 0.58 -11.44 -12.33
N LYS A 160 1.89 -11.26 -12.56
CA LYS A 160 2.57 -9.97 -12.58
C LYS A 160 1.79 -8.96 -13.43
N ASN A 161 1.45 -9.35 -14.66
CA ASN A 161 0.73 -8.48 -15.60
C ASN A 161 -0.67 -8.12 -15.11
N LYS A 162 -1.44 -9.09 -14.60
CA LYS A 162 -2.80 -8.82 -14.08
C LYS A 162 -2.76 -7.81 -12.94
N PHE A 163 -1.81 -7.95 -12.01
CA PHE A 163 -1.67 -7.04 -10.89
C PHE A 163 -1.33 -5.62 -11.34
N PHE A 164 -0.29 -5.46 -12.17
CA PHE A 164 0.11 -4.11 -12.61
C PHE A 164 -0.93 -3.47 -13.53
N ASN A 165 -1.60 -4.21 -14.41
CA ASN A 165 -2.69 -3.65 -15.22
C ASN A 165 -3.89 -3.19 -14.38
N LYS A 166 -4.04 -3.68 -13.14
CA LYS A 166 -5.10 -3.25 -12.22
C LYS A 166 -4.68 -2.03 -11.38
N TYR A 167 -3.43 -2.01 -10.91
CA TYR A 167 -2.98 -1.08 -9.87
C TYR A 167 -1.95 -0.03 -10.34
N ALA A 168 -1.39 -0.18 -11.55
CA ALA A 168 -0.44 0.74 -12.16
C ALA A 168 -0.93 1.12 -13.57
N THR A 169 -1.89 2.05 -13.62
CA THR A 169 -2.60 2.42 -14.86
C THR A 169 -2.42 3.88 -15.27
N SER A 170 -1.84 4.72 -14.40
CA SER A 170 -1.59 6.13 -14.68
C SER A 170 -0.63 6.74 -13.67
N LYS A 171 -0.20 7.98 -13.90
CA LYS A 171 0.56 8.78 -12.93
C LYS A 171 -0.15 8.96 -11.58
N LYS A 172 -1.48 8.83 -11.54
CA LYS A 172 -2.30 8.89 -10.31
C LYS A 172 -2.53 7.52 -9.67
N LYS A 173 -2.38 6.43 -10.43
CA LYS A 173 -2.55 5.03 -9.98
C LYS A 173 -1.29 4.25 -10.30
N TYR A 174 -0.39 4.16 -9.32
CA TYR A 174 0.94 3.61 -9.52
C TYR A 174 1.34 2.67 -8.37
N VAL A 175 2.33 1.83 -8.61
CA VAL A 175 2.89 0.90 -7.64
C VAL A 175 4.36 1.22 -7.40
N ILE A 176 4.74 1.39 -6.14
CA ILE A 176 6.15 1.43 -5.75
C ILE A 176 6.56 0.05 -5.24
N VAL A 177 7.67 -0.44 -5.80
CA VAL A 177 8.28 -1.71 -5.40
C VAL A 177 9.41 -1.42 -4.41
N TYR A 178 9.33 -2.07 -3.26
CA TYR A 178 10.32 -2.01 -2.19
C TYR A 178 11.00 -3.37 -2.03
N ARG A 179 12.33 -3.37 -1.91
CA ARG A 179 13.14 -4.58 -1.76
C ARG A 179 14.08 -4.50 -0.56
N ILE A 180 14.09 -5.56 0.25
CA ILE A 180 15.09 -5.77 1.30
C ILE A 180 16.37 -6.28 0.65
N LYS A 181 17.33 -5.38 0.40
CA LYS A 181 18.56 -5.70 -0.34
C LYS A 181 19.57 -6.53 0.48
N LYS A 182 19.70 -6.26 1.78
CA LYS A 182 20.71 -6.88 2.64
C LYS A 182 20.32 -8.26 3.17
N HIS A 183 19.02 -8.58 3.20
CA HIS A 183 18.48 -9.82 3.75
C HIS A 183 17.53 -10.50 2.77
N THR A 184 18.06 -10.91 1.62
CA THR A 184 17.26 -11.51 0.53
C THR A 184 16.65 -12.86 0.90
N VAL A 185 17.33 -13.65 1.74
CA VAL A 185 16.82 -14.94 2.25
C VAL A 185 15.59 -14.72 3.15
N TYR A 186 15.65 -13.73 4.04
CA TYR A 186 14.51 -13.31 4.88
C TYR A 186 13.29 -12.96 4.03
N ALA A 187 13.48 -12.14 2.99
CA ALA A 187 12.39 -11.74 2.09
C ALA A 187 11.80 -12.92 1.30
N ARG A 188 12.65 -13.82 0.80
CA ARG A 188 12.21 -15.04 0.11
C ARG A 188 11.41 -15.98 1.02
N ARG A 189 11.85 -16.16 2.27
CA ARG A 189 11.13 -16.98 3.26
C ARG A 189 9.75 -16.42 3.58
N ALA A 190 9.64 -15.10 3.73
CA ALA A 190 8.34 -14.44 3.90
C ALA A 190 7.38 -14.71 2.74
N ALA A 191 7.85 -14.56 1.50
CA ALA A 191 7.07 -14.86 0.31
C ALA A 191 6.60 -16.33 0.24
N HIS A 192 7.48 -17.28 0.58
CA HIS A 192 7.12 -18.70 0.62
C HIS A 192 6.14 -19.01 1.76
N TYR A 193 6.27 -18.35 2.92
CA TYR A 193 5.29 -18.49 4.00
C TYR A 193 3.91 -17.98 3.58
N ALA A 194 3.86 -16.81 2.93
CA ALA A 194 2.61 -16.28 2.38
C ALA A 194 1.95 -17.27 1.43
N PHE A 195 2.72 -17.93 0.57
CA PHE A 195 2.18 -18.91 -0.38
C PHE A 195 1.74 -20.21 0.31
N ASN A 196 2.66 -20.87 1.01
CA ASN A 196 2.44 -22.21 1.54
C ASN A 196 1.46 -22.25 2.72
N LYS A 197 1.51 -21.25 3.61
CA LYS A 197 0.74 -21.26 4.86
C LYS A 197 -0.44 -20.31 4.79
N MET A 198 -0.25 -19.09 4.31
CA MET A 198 -1.33 -18.10 4.35
C MET A 198 -2.31 -18.23 3.17
N TYR A 199 -1.84 -18.52 1.96
CA TYR A 199 -2.69 -18.69 0.78
C TYR A 199 -3.26 -20.11 0.70
N HIS A 200 -2.44 -21.16 0.85
CA HIS A 200 -2.90 -22.54 0.72
C HIS A 200 -3.58 -23.11 1.97
N THR A 201 -3.11 -22.78 3.18
CA THR A 201 -3.66 -23.38 4.42
C THR A 201 -4.73 -22.51 5.07
N VAL A 202 -4.42 -21.24 5.36
CA VAL A 202 -5.34 -20.39 6.14
C VAL A 202 -6.39 -19.72 5.25
N ASN A 203 -5.96 -19.15 4.12
CA ASN A 203 -6.71 -18.31 3.20
C ASN A 203 -7.75 -17.40 3.89
N PRO A 204 -7.29 -16.31 4.54
CA PRO A 204 -8.11 -15.59 5.51
C PRO A 204 -9.28 -14.83 4.87
N THR A 205 -10.29 -14.58 5.70
CA THR A 205 -11.37 -13.64 5.41
C THR A 205 -10.82 -12.22 5.41
N TYR A 206 -11.28 -11.37 4.47
CA TYR A 206 -10.91 -9.97 4.45
C TYR A 206 -11.65 -9.21 5.55
N PHE A 207 -10.93 -8.74 6.56
CA PHE A 207 -11.47 -7.86 7.58
C PHE A 207 -10.39 -6.99 8.18
N THR A 208 -10.73 -5.73 8.42
CA THR A 208 -9.91 -4.79 9.14
C THR A 208 -9.99 -5.03 10.63
N THR A 209 -8.86 -5.33 11.25
CA THR A 209 -8.81 -5.71 12.67
C THR A 209 -7.50 -5.25 13.31
N MET A 210 -7.58 -4.86 14.58
CA MET A 210 -6.41 -4.52 15.39
C MET A 210 -5.69 -5.75 15.95
N ASN A 211 -6.25 -6.96 15.78
CA ASN A 211 -5.61 -8.21 16.19
C ASN A 211 -4.51 -8.59 15.19
N LEU A 212 -3.41 -7.83 15.18
CA LEU A 212 -2.42 -7.85 14.12
C LEU A 212 -1.74 -9.21 13.92
N TYR A 213 -1.52 -9.95 15.00
CA TYR A 213 -0.78 -11.23 14.97
C TYR A 213 -1.66 -12.45 14.64
N HIS A 214 -2.98 -12.29 14.64
CA HIS A 214 -3.93 -13.34 14.25
C HIS A 214 -3.96 -13.46 12.73
N LYS A 215 -3.87 -14.68 12.19
CA LYS A 215 -3.82 -14.91 10.74
C LYS A 215 -5.15 -14.69 10.02
N ASN A 216 -6.28 -14.85 10.73
CA ASN A 216 -7.64 -14.69 10.22
C ASN A 216 -8.49 -13.95 11.28
N PRO A 217 -9.24 -12.89 10.92
CA PRO A 217 -9.25 -12.23 9.61
C PRO A 217 -7.99 -11.40 9.34
N SER A 218 -7.76 -11.06 8.07
CA SER A 218 -6.62 -10.25 7.62
C SER A 218 -7.03 -9.21 6.59
N TYR A 219 -6.17 -8.26 6.32
CA TYR A 219 -6.30 -7.26 5.24
C TYR A 219 -4.98 -7.13 4.48
N CYS A 220 -4.93 -6.33 3.41
CA CYS A 220 -3.81 -6.32 2.46
C CYS A 220 -2.42 -6.10 3.10
N SER A 221 -2.23 -5.03 3.88
CA SER A 221 -0.97 -4.75 4.59
C SER A 221 -0.69 -5.72 5.72
N LYS A 222 -1.68 -6.06 6.55
CA LYS A 222 -1.51 -7.09 7.58
C LYS A 222 -1.09 -8.45 6.99
N TYR A 223 -1.57 -8.80 5.80
CA TYR A 223 -1.18 -10.03 5.11
C TYR A 223 0.30 -10.01 4.73
N VAL A 224 0.79 -8.89 4.20
CA VAL A 224 2.21 -8.70 3.91
C VAL A 224 3.02 -8.76 5.20
N TYR A 225 2.65 -8.01 6.23
CA TYR A 225 3.34 -8.05 7.53
C TYR A 225 3.43 -9.45 8.13
N LEU A 226 2.30 -10.16 8.20
CA LEU A 226 2.25 -11.51 8.77
C LEU A 226 3.14 -12.49 8.01
N SER A 227 3.29 -12.31 6.70
CA SER A 227 4.23 -13.12 5.92
C SER A 227 5.67 -12.97 6.40
N PHE A 228 6.09 -11.74 6.73
CA PHE A 228 7.41 -11.46 7.29
C PHE A 228 7.52 -11.86 8.77
N TRP A 229 6.45 -11.65 9.54
CA TRP A 229 6.43 -11.97 10.97
C TRP A 229 6.62 -13.47 11.21
N TRP A 230 5.87 -14.30 10.49
CA TRP A 230 5.89 -15.74 10.66
C TRP A 230 6.88 -16.46 9.73
N GLY A 231 7.23 -15.87 8.58
CA GLY A 231 8.10 -16.51 7.60
C GLY A 231 9.57 -16.56 7.99
N ASP A 232 10.04 -15.65 8.85
CA ASP A 232 11.44 -15.67 9.30
C ASP A 232 11.63 -15.15 10.74
N HIS A 233 10.71 -15.54 11.63
CA HIS A 233 10.74 -15.25 13.07
C HIS A 233 10.83 -13.75 13.39
N HIS A 234 10.12 -12.91 12.64
CA HIS A 234 9.93 -11.47 12.91
C HIS A 234 11.20 -10.64 13.19
N ARG A 235 12.38 -11.15 12.82
CA ARG A 235 13.69 -10.55 13.16
C ARG A 235 13.85 -9.13 12.63
N GLY A 236 13.30 -8.88 11.45
CA GLY A 236 13.39 -7.60 10.75
C GLY A 236 12.31 -6.58 11.07
N LEU A 237 11.38 -6.87 11.99
CA LEU A 237 10.17 -6.08 12.20
C LEU A 237 10.17 -5.33 13.54
N LYS A 238 9.44 -4.21 13.57
CA LYS A 238 8.97 -3.55 14.79
C LYS A 238 7.93 -4.44 15.47
N LYS A 239 7.93 -4.43 16.81
CA LYS A 239 7.01 -5.17 17.69
C LYS A 239 5.93 -4.24 18.23
N HIS A 240 4.89 -4.82 18.84
CA HIS A 240 3.80 -4.10 19.53
C HIS A 240 3.00 -3.15 18.62
N LEU A 241 3.00 -3.42 17.31
CA LEU A 241 2.11 -2.74 16.38
C LEU A 241 0.68 -3.28 16.56
N ILE A 242 -0.29 -2.38 16.55
CA ILE A 242 -1.73 -2.69 16.61
C ILE A 242 -2.40 -2.59 15.24
N TRP A 243 -1.74 -1.94 14.28
CA TRP A 243 -2.26 -1.74 12.94
C TRP A 243 -1.13 -1.46 11.94
N ILE A 244 -1.33 -1.81 10.66
CA ILE A 244 -0.39 -1.50 9.58
C ILE A 244 -1.14 -0.98 8.38
N PHE A 245 -0.79 0.22 7.92
CA PHE A 245 -1.40 0.77 6.72
C PHE A 245 -0.56 0.45 5.49
N PRO A 246 -1.18 0.27 4.31
CA PRO A 246 -0.44 -0.09 3.10
C PRO A 246 0.72 0.86 2.78
N HIS A 247 0.51 2.18 2.89
CA HIS A 247 1.54 3.18 2.57
C HIS A 247 2.71 3.21 3.56
N THR A 248 2.49 2.62 4.74
CA THR A 248 3.43 2.62 5.88
C THR A 248 4.12 1.28 6.07
N GLU A 249 3.73 0.26 5.29
CA GLU A 249 4.28 -1.09 5.32
C GLU A 249 5.82 -1.07 5.33
N LYS A 250 6.46 -0.23 4.51
CA LYS A 250 7.93 -0.10 4.49
C LYS A 250 8.55 0.35 5.82
N ASN A 251 7.81 1.08 6.65
CA ASN A 251 8.29 1.68 7.90
C ASN A 251 8.25 0.69 9.08
N ILE A 252 7.64 -0.48 8.91
CA ILE A 252 7.56 -1.51 9.94
C ILE A 252 8.89 -2.29 10.08
N PHE A 253 9.79 -2.17 9.09
CA PHE A 253 11.09 -2.82 9.08
C PHE A 253 12.15 -2.00 9.82
N LYS A 254 13.10 -2.67 10.48
CA LYS A 254 14.16 -2.05 11.30
C LYS A 254 15.57 -2.35 10.79
N GLY A 255 16.51 -1.46 11.13
CA GLY A 255 17.93 -1.65 10.85
C GLY A 255 18.24 -2.01 9.40
N SER A 256 19.06 -3.03 9.21
CA SER A 256 19.47 -3.54 7.89
C SER A 256 18.35 -4.25 7.11
N TYR A 257 17.19 -4.51 7.73
CA TYR A 257 16.00 -5.09 7.08
C TYR A 257 15.12 -4.05 6.40
N LYS A 258 15.37 -2.74 6.59
CA LYS A 258 14.61 -1.68 5.93
C LYS A 258 14.66 -1.85 4.40
N PRO A 259 13.51 -2.01 3.72
CA PRO A 259 13.50 -2.12 2.28
C PRO A 259 13.77 -0.75 1.65
N LYS A 260 14.37 -0.75 0.46
CA LYS A 260 14.54 0.45 -0.37
C LYS A 260 13.60 0.39 -1.55
N SER A 261 13.05 1.52 -1.97
CA SER A 261 12.37 1.59 -3.25
C SER A 261 13.35 1.22 -4.36
N ILE A 262 12.89 0.43 -5.32
CA ILE A 262 13.70 -0.01 -6.45
C ILE A 262 13.05 0.20 -7.80
N TYR A 263 11.71 0.36 -7.86
CA TYR A 263 10.94 0.67 -9.06
C TYR A 263 9.67 1.45 -8.71
N LYS A 264 9.26 2.35 -9.61
CA LYS A 264 7.90 2.91 -9.71
C LYS A 264 7.30 2.41 -11.02
N ILE A 265 6.09 1.88 -10.97
CA ILE A 265 5.35 1.37 -12.13
C ILE A 265 4.05 2.16 -12.20
N GLU A 266 3.80 2.81 -13.33
CA GLU A 266 2.65 3.69 -13.59
C GLU A 266 2.10 3.44 -14.99
#